data_AF-A0A2R6KNE7-F1
#
_entry.id   AF-A0A2R6KNE7-F1
#
_cell.length_a   1.000
_cell.length_b   1.000
_cell.length_c   1.000
_cell.angle_alpha   90.00
_cell.angle_beta   90.00
_cell.angle_gamma   90.00
#
_symmetry.space_group_name_H-M   'P 1'
#
loop_
_entity.id
_entity.type
_entity.pdbx_description
1 polymer ?
#
loop_
_entity_poly.entity_id
_entity_poly.type
_entity_poly.pdbx_seq_one_letter_code
_entity_poly.pdbx_strand_id
1 'polypeptide(L)'
;MTDDELQELTEISGVGNAKAAALEGAGFETVEDVRHASQSELADVDGIGNALAARIKADVGGLEVDEETEAAVEDESEPEPEEESTVETELVARGHAEKTPELDDETERLLGKRSRVSTPQFNRQDYHKKKRTPTSWRKPRGTLSKQRRGIKGKGATVEAGFRSPVETRGLHPSGFEEVHVHNVGDLDGVDGDTQAVRIGSTVGARKREDIEDVAAEREIRVLNPTYEEVELDE
;
A
#
# COMPACT_ATOMS: atom_id res chain seq x y z
N MET A 1 7.94 -54.81 -37.00
CA MET A 1 6.56 -55.32 -37.07
C MET A 1 5.70 -54.08 -37.19
N THR A 2 4.85 -54.08 -38.20
CA THR A 2 4.19 -52.97 -38.89
C THR A 2 3.54 -51.94 -37.95
N ASP A 3 4.00 -50.69 -37.99
CA ASP A 3 3.27 -49.51 -37.47
C ASP A 3 2.35 -48.99 -38.60
N ASP A 4 1.45 -49.87 -39.03
CA ASP A 4 0.41 -49.64 -40.04
C ASP A 4 -0.94 -49.64 -39.30
N GLU A 5 -1.03 -48.80 -38.26
CA GLU A 5 -2.21 -48.72 -37.37
C GLU A 5 -3.18 -47.59 -37.75
N LEU A 6 -2.89 -46.83 -38.80
CA LEU A 6 -3.78 -45.80 -39.34
C LEU A 6 -3.98 -46.05 -40.84
N GLN A 7 -5.13 -46.62 -41.20
CA GLN A 7 -5.45 -46.95 -42.59
C GLN A 7 -6.24 -45.83 -43.27
N GLU A 8 -6.90 -44.97 -42.49
CA GLU A 8 -7.72 -43.88 -43.00
C GLU A 8 -7.30 -42.53 -42.39
N LEU A 9 -7.31 -41.46 -43.19
CA LEU A 9 -6.92 -40.11 -42.75
C LEU A 9 -7.76 -39.59 -41.57
N THR A 10 -8.98 -40.11 -41.41
CA THR A 10 -9.89 -39.76 -40.31
C THR A 10 -9.51 -40.36 -38.96
N GLU A 11 -8.59 -41.32 -38.94
CA GLU A 11 -8.07 -41.91 -37.69
C GLU A 11 -7.01 -41.01 -37.04
N ILE A 12 -6.49 -40.02 -37.79
CA ILE A 12 -5.55 -39.01 -37.28
C ILE A 12 -6.26 -38.08 -36.30
N SER A 13 -5.65 -37.88 -35.13
CA SER A 13 -6.17 -37.04 -34.06
C SER A 13 -6.47 -35.60 -34.52
N GLY A 14 -7.76 -35.25 -34.55
CA GLY A 14 -8.24 -33.90 -34.93
C GLY A 14 -8.60 -33.72 -36.40
N VAL A 15 -8.47 -34.78 -37.21
CA VAL A 15 -8.91 -34.85 -38.61
C VAL A 15 -10.28 -35.54 -38.67
N GLY A 16 -11.34 -34.78 -38.92
CA GLY A 16 -12.66 -35.33 -39.24
C GLY A 16 -12.88 -35.42 -40.75
N ASN A 17 -13.99 -36.02 -41.19
CA ASN A 17 -14.33 -36.22 -42.62
C ASN A 17 -14.12 -34.97 -43.50
N ALA A 18 -14.49 -33.79 -43.00
CA ALA A 18 -14.33 -32.54 -43.76
C ALA A 18 -12.86 -32.15 -43.99
N LYS A 19 -11.98 -32.44 -43.03
CA LYS A 19 -10.55 -32.14 -43.11
C LYS A 19 -9.79 -33.25 -43.86
N ALA A 20 -10.23 -34.50 -43.71
CA ALA A 20 -9.74 -35.61 -44.54
C ALA A 20 -10.00 -35.31 -46.02
N ALA A 21 -11.20 -34.86 -46.39
CA ALA A 21 -11.51 -34.45 -47.75
C ALA A 21 -10.67 -33.24 -48.24
N ALA A 22 -10.30 -32.33 -47.33
CA ALA A 22 -9.41 -31.21 -47.65
C ALA A 22 -7.96 -31.68 -47.91
N LEU A 23 -7.47 -32.64 -47.11
CA LEU A 23 -6.16 -33.29 -47.31
C LEU A 23 -6.11 -34.08 -48.62
N GLU A 24 -7.15 -34.86 -48.92
CA GLU A 24 -7.30 -35.56 -50.20
C GLU A 24 -7.35 -34.58 -51.37
N GLY A 25 -8.09 -33.47 -51.23
CA GLY A 25 -8.15 -32.41 -52.23
C GLY A 25 -6.81 -31.69 -52.47
N ALA A 26 -5.92 -31.70 -51.47
CA ALA A 26 -4.55 -31.19 -51.57
C ALA A 26 -3.54 -32.24 -52.05
N GLY A 27 -3.98 -33.49 -52.29
CA GLY A 27 -3.14 -34.57 -52.82
C GLY A 27 -2.51 -35.48 -51.76
N PHE A 28 -2.89 -35.36 -50.49
CA PHE A 28 -2.48 -36.28 -49.43
C PHE A 28 -3.57 -37.33 -49.21
N GLU A 29 -3.54 -38.39 -50.02
CA GLU A 29 -4.59 -39.41 -50.05
C GLU A 29 -4.37 -40.50 -48.97
N THR A 30 -3.13 -40.67 -48.50
CA THR A 30 -2.78 -41.68 -47.49
C THR A 30 -2.09 -41.07 -46.28
N VAL A 31 -2.12 -41.78 -45.15
CA VAL A 31 -1.40 -41.39 -43.92
C VAL A 31 0.11 -41.30 -44.16
N GLU A 32 0.64 -42.11 -45.08
CA GLU A 32 2.05 -42.07 -45.47
C GLU A 32 2.39 -40.77 -46.21
N ASP A 33 1.48 -40.23 -47.02
CA ASP A 33 1.67 -38.94 -47.69
C ASP A 33 1.75 -37.80 -46.66
N VAL A 34 0.87 -37.82 -45.66
CA VAL A 34 0.88 -36.87 -44.53
C VAL A 34 2.16 -37.00 -43.69
N ARG A 35 2.68 -38.23 -43.54
CA ARG A 35 3.96 -38.48 -42.86
C ARG A 35 5.17 -37.95 -43.63
N HIS A 36 5.12 -37.81 -44.96
CA HIS A 36 6.23 -37.24 -45.74
C HIS A 36 6.08 -35.74 -46.02
N ALA A 37 4.86 -35.17 -45.90
CA ALA A 37 4.60 -33.75 -46.12
C ALA A 37 5.17 -32.85 -45.01
N SER A 38 5.81 -31.74 -45.33
CA SER A 38 6.30 -30.79 -44.31
C SER A 38 5.14 -30.18 -43.48
N GLN A 39 5.45 -29.69 -42.27
CA GLN A 39 4.42 -29.05 -41.43
C GLN A 39 3.78 -27.84 -42.13
N SER A 40 4.57 -27.09 -42.91
CA SER A 40 4.09 -25.97 -43.73
C SER A 40 3.11 -26.42 -44.80
N GLU A 41 3.42 -27.49 -45.54
CA GLU A 41 2.53 -27.99 -46.60
C GLU A 41 1.18 -28.47 -46.04
N LEU A 42 1.18 -29.03 -44.83
CA LEU A 42 -0.07 -29.40 -44.15
C LEU A 42 -0.82 -28.16 -43.62
N ALA A 43 -0.11 -27.11 -43.23
CA ALA A 43 -0.70 -25.87 -42.72
C ALA A 43 -1.32 -24.98 -43.82
N ASP A 44 -0.88 -25.17 -45.06
CA ASP A 44 -1.45 -24.47 -46.23
C ASP A 44 -2.78 -25.07 -46.69
N VAL A 45 -3.17 -26.25 -46.18
CA VAL A 45 -4.45 -26.88 -46.50
C VAL A 45 -5.59 -26.16 -45.80
N ASP A 46 -6.63 -25.82 -46.56
CA ASP A 46 -7.81 -25.12 -46.07
C ASP A 46 -8.43 -25.79 -44.82
N GLY A 47 -8.34 -25.10 -43.69
CA GLY A 47 -8.87 -25.55 -42.39
C GLY A 47 -7.89 -26.32 -41.50
N ILE A 48 -6.63 -26.47 -41.92
CA ILE A 48 -5.53 -27.00 -41.11
C ILE A 48 -4.55 -25.86 -40.85
N GLY A 49 -4.65 -25.19 -39.70
CA GLY A 49 -3.64 -24.18 -39.33
C GLY A 49 -2.36 -24.81 -38.76
N ASN A 50 -1.31 -24.00 -38.60
CA ASN A 50 0.00 -24.41 -38.05
C ASN A 50 -0.09 -25.29 -36.80
N ALA A 51 -0.99 -24.95 -35.86
CA ALA A 51 -1.18 -25.71 -34.62
C ALA A 51 -1.80 -27.11 -34.85
N LEU A 52 -2.67 -27.26 -35.84
CA LEU A 52 -3.26 -28.56 -36.17
C LEU A 52 -2.29 -29.39 -37.02
N ALA A 53 -1.56 -28.77 -37.95
CA ALA A 53 -0.51 -29.41 -38.72
C ALA A 53 0.57 -30.04 -37.82
N ALA A 54 1.04 -29.30 -36.81
CA ALA A 54 1.98 -29.81 -35.81
C ALA A 54 1.43 -31.04 -35.05
N ARG A 55 0.14 -31.00 -34.67
CA ARG A 55 -0.51 -32.11 -33.96
C ARG A 55 -0.69 -33.34 -34.85
N ILE A 56 -1.11 -33.15 -36.10
CA ILE A 56 -1.21 -34.21 -37.11
C ILE A 56 0.15 -34.87 -37.28
N LYS A 57 1.20 -34.07 -37.45
CA LYS A 57 2.57 -34.55 -37.66
C LYS A 57 3.14 -35.32 -36.46
N ALA A 58 2.82 -34.87 -35.24
CA ALA A 58 3.15 -35.58 -34.01
C ALA A 58 2.44 -36.95 -33.92
N ASP A 59 1.18 -37.02 -34.36
CA ASP A 59 0.35 -38.23 -34.30
C ASP A 59 0.77 -39.28 -35.35
N VAL A 60 1.09 -38.85 -36.57
CA VAL A 60 1.64 -39.74 -37.62
C VAL A 60 3.14 -40.01 -37.45
N GLY A 61 3.78 -39.41 -36.44
CA GLY A 61 5.17 -39.68 -36.04
C GLY A 61 6.25 -39.08 -36.94
N GLY A 62 5.93 -38.04 -37.72
CA GLY A 62 6.87 -37.41 -38.66
C GLY A 62 7.37 -36.03 -38.22
N LEU A 63 7.63 -35.80 -36.93
CA LEU A 63 7.96 -34.46 -36.46
C LEU A 63 9.37 -34.03 -36.93
N GLU A 64 9.42 -33.35 -38.07
CA GLU A 64 10.59 -32.62 -38.58
C GLU A 64 10.50 -31.18 -38.06
N VAL A 65 11.47 -30.78 -37.24
CA VAL A 65 11.55 -29.42 -36.69
C VAL A 65 12.33 -28.58 -37.70
N ASP A 66 11.62 -27.93 -38.62
CA ASP A 66 12.22 -26.91 -39.49
C ASP A 66 12.35 -25.59 -38.71
N GLU A 67 13.58 -25.07 -38.60
CA GLU A 67 13.94 -23.85 -37.86
C GLU A 67 13.54 -22.53 -38.56
N GLU A 68 12.70 -22.57 -39.60
CA GLU A 68 12.51 -21.44 -40.54
C GLU A 68 11.08 -20.85 -40.62
N THR A 69 10.28 -20.89 -39.55
CA THR A 69 9.08 -20.03 -39.50
C THR A 69 9.38 -18.72 -38.76
N GLU A 70 10.12 -17.82 -39.44
CA GLU A 70 10.16 -16.41 -39.07
C GLU A 70 8.78 -15.79 -39.30
N ALA A 71 8.01 -15.64 -38.21
CA ALA A 71 6.85 -14.78 -38.21
C ALA A 71 7.33 -13.32 -38.32
N ALA A 72 7.14 -12.72 -39.50
CA ALA A 72 7.24 -11.28 -39.70
C ALA A 72 6.15 -10.60 -38.84
N VAL A 73 6.54 -10.14 -37.65
CA VAL A 73 5.77 -9.23 -36.81
C VAL A 73 6.28 -7.83 -37.16
N GLU A 74 5.39 -6.98 -37.68
CA GLU A 74 5.64 -5.56 -37.83
C GLU A 74 6.05 -4.97 -36.46
N ASP A 75 7.16 -4.24 -36.48
CA ASP A 75 7.77 -3.48 -35.40
C ASP A 75 6.77 -2.46 -34.81
N GLU A 76 5.90 -2.90 -33.90
CA GLU A 76 5.47 -2.06 -32.79
C GLU A 76 6.52 -2.26 -31.71
N SER A 77 7.44 -1.30 -31.63
CA SER A 77 8.40 -1.13 -30.54
C SER A 77 7.79 -1.49 -29.18
N GLU A 78 8.02 -2.72 -28.74
CA GLU A 78 7.92 -3.08 -27.33
C GLU A 78 8.98 -2.25 -26.62
N PRO A 79 8.64 -1.39 -25.65
CA PRO A 79 9.66 -0.81 -24.82
C PRO A 79 10.34 -1.96 -24.08
N GLU A 80 11.66 -2.09 -24.29
CA GLU A 80 12.53 -2.88 -23.42
C GLU A 80 12.10 -2.62 -21.97
N PRO A 81 11.93 -3.66 -21.12
CA PRO A 81 11.66 -3.42 -19.72
C PRO A 81 12.87 -2.64 -19.18
N GLU A 82 12.66 -1.36 -18.90
CA GLU A 82 13.61 -0.54 -18.16
C GLU A 82 14.00 -1.39 -16.94
N GLU A 83 15.30 -1.66 -16.79
CA GLU A 83 15.81 -2.23 -15.56
C GLU A 83 15.40 -1.25 -14.46
N GLU A 84 14.30 -1.56 -13.76
CA GLU A 84 13.92 -0.90 -12.51
C GLU A 84 15.08 -1.17 -11.55
N SER A 85 16.07 -0.28 -11.55
CA SER A 85 16.99 -0.14 -10.45
C SER A 85 16.12 -0.07 -9.21
N THR A 86 16.22 -1.06 -8.36
CA THR A 86 15.51 -1.11 -7.09
C THR A 86 16.17 -0.08 -6.18
N VAL A 87 15.93 1.20 -6.47
CA VAL A 87 16.43 2.32 -5.67
C VAL A 87 15.78 2.17 -4.31
N GLU A 88 16.60 2.13 -3.27
CA GLU A 88 16.09 2.03 -1.90
C GLU A 88 15.27 3.31 -1.61
N THR A 89 13.97 3.16 -1.33
CA THR A 89 13.08 4.28 -1.00
C THR A 89 12.79 4.29 0.50
N GLU A 90 12.70 5.48 1.09
CA GLU A 90 12.29 5.66 2.49
C GLU A 90 11.13 6.64 2.65
N LEU A 91 10.35 6.46 3.73
CA LEU A 91 9.23 7.35 4.07
C LEU A 91 9.72 8.54 4.88
N VAL A 92 9.72 9.73 4.28
CA VAL A 92 10.11 10.99 4.91
C VAL A 92 8.88 11.83 5.22
N ALA A 93 8.86 12.49 6.39
CA ALA A 93 7.80 13.42 6.75
C ALA A 93 7.94 14.75 6.01
N ARG A 94 6.84 15.30 5.48
CA ARG A 94 6.83 16.64 4.88
C ARG A 94 7.13 17.74 5.92
N GLY A 95 7.85 18.76 5.48
CA GLY A 95 8.10 20.00 6.24
C GLY A 95 9.10 19.88 7.40
N HIS A 96 9.01 20.80 8.37
CA HIS A 96 10.00 20.94 9.45
C HIS A 96 9.67 20.07 10.67
N ALA A 97 9.65 18.75 10.49
CA ALA A 97 9.25 17.80 11.53
C ALA A 97 10.14 17.85 12.80
N GLU A 98 11.42 18.20 12.66
CA GLU A 98 12.40 18.25 13.76
C GLU A 98 12.52 19.63 14.43
N LYS A 99 11.79 20.66 13.95
CA LYS A 99 11.86 22.01 14.53
C LYS A 99 11.47 21.97 16.00
N THR A 100 12.20 22.68 16.84
CA THR A 100 11.97 22.81 18.30
C THR A 100 11.70 24.28 18.61
N PRO A 101 10.78 24.62 19.54
CA PRO A 101 10.46 26.01 19.83
C PRO A 101 11.58 26.71 20.59
N GLU A 102 11.58 28.04 20.49
CA GLU A 102 12.36 28.89 21.39
C GLU A 102 11.52 29.15 22.66
N LEU A 103 12.00 28.67 23.81
CA LEU A 103 11.33 28.83 25.10
C LEU A 103 12.21 29.60 26.08
N ASP A 104 11.58 30.32 27.01
CA ASP A 104 12.30 30.90 28.14
C ASP A 104 12.75 29.82 29.14
N ASP A 105 13.84 30.09 29.87
CA ASP A 105 14.46 29.16 30.82
C ASP A 105 13.47 28.64 31.88
N GLU A 106 12.51 29.47 32.30
CA GLU A 106 11.51 29.09 33.31
C GLU A 106 10.46 28.14 32.73
N THR A 107 9.94 28.45 31.55
CA THR A 107 9.00 27.58 30.82
C THR A 107 9.64 26.23 30.51
N GLU A 108 10.89 26.19 30.05
CA GLU A 108 11.62 24.94 29.80
C GLU A 108 11.78 24.13 31.10
N ARG A 109 12.19 24.77 32.20
CA ARG A 109 12.29 24.14 33.52
C ARG A 109 10.97 23.55 33.98
N LEU A 110 9.86 24.29 33.82
CA LEU A 110 8.53 23.84 34.20
C LEU A 110 8.01 22.74 33.28
N LEU A 111 8.43 22.71 32.01
CA LEU A 111 8.07 21.67 31.05
C LEU A 111 8.74 20.36 31.44
N GLY A 112 10.02 20.41 31.80
CA GLY A 112 10.74 19.29 32.38
C GLY A 112 10.16 18.83 33.73
N LYS A 113 9.67 19.76 34.56
CA LYS A 113 8.94 19.40 35.79
C LYS A 113 7.63 18.68 35.48
N ARG A 114 6.87 19.14 34.47
CA ARG A 114 5.60 18.53 34.03
C ARG A 114 5.82 17.11 33.52
N SER A 115 6.85 16.87 32.70
CA SER A 115 7.15 15.53 32.17
C SER A 115 7.58 14.56 33.27
N ARG A 116 8.34 15.04 34.26
CA ARG A 116 8.81 14.23 35.40
C ARG A 116 7.69 13.89 36.40
N VAL A 117 6.77 14.83 36.66
CA VAL A 117 5.68 14.61 37.62
C VAL A 117 4.52 13.88 36.93
N SER A 118 4.43 12.57 37.16
CA SER A 118 3.33 11.77 36.64
C SER A 118 2.00 12.14 37.29
N THR A 119 0.99 12.37 36.45
CA THR A 119 -0.39 12.55 36.89
C THR A 119 -1.09 11.19 36.96
N PRO A 120 -1.91 10.91 37.99
CA PRO A 120 -2.72 9.69 38.02
C PRO A 120 -3.62 9.58 36.79
N GLN A 121 -3.95 8.35 36.36
CA GLN A 121 -4.81 8.13 35.19
C GLN A 121 -6.23 8.70 35.31
N PHE A 122 -6.69 9.01 36.54
CA PHE A 122 -8.05 9.48 36.83
C PHE A 122 -9.17 8.67 36.17
N ASN A 123 -9.04 7.35 36.17
CA ASN A 123 -10.11 6.46 35.74
C ASN A 123 -11.23 6.37 36.79
N ARG A 124 -12.48 6.20 36.34
CA ARG A 124 -13.64 5.99 37.22
C ARG A 124 -13.42 4.81 38.17
N GLN A 125 -13.84 4.94 39.44
CA GLN A 125 -13.75 3.82 40.39
C GLN A 125 -14.37 2.53 39.82
N ASP A 126 -13.69 1.41 40.05
CA ASP A 126 -14.14 0.07 39.67
C ASP A 126 -14.42 -0.15 38.15
N TYR A 127 -13.92 0.72 37.26
CA TYR A 127 -14.06 0.56 35.81
C TYR A 127 -13.57 -0.81 35.32
N HIS A 128 -12.41 -1.25 35.82
CA HIS A 128 -11.80 -2.53 35.47
C HIS A 128 -12.62 -3.75 35.93
N LYS A 129 -13.56 -3.59 36.87
CA LYS A 129 -14.37 -4.72 37.38
C LYS A 129 -15.59 -5.04 36.52
N LYS A 130 -16.07 -4.08 35.73
CA LYS A 130 -17.32 -4.23 34.96
C LYS A 130 -17.20 -3.56 33.60
N LYS A 131 -17.31 -4.35 32.53
CA LYS A 131 -17.26 -3.88 31.13
C LYS A 131 -18.20 -2.71 30.81
N ARG A 132 -19.41 -2.70 31.40
CA ARG A 132 -20.39 -1.60 31.24
C ARG A 132 -19.97 -0.27 31.90
N THR A 133 -18.90 -0.26 32.69
CA THR A 133 -18.41 0.93 33.39
C THR A 133 -17.21 1.49 32.63
N PRO A 134 -17.34 2.63 31.93
CA PRO A 134 -16.25 3.18 31.15
C PRO A 134 -15.14 3.75 32.05
N THR A 135 -13.97 3.96 31.46
CA THR A 135 -12.80 4.61 32.07
C THR A 135 -13.06 6.07 32.42
N SER A 136 -13.89 6.76 31.63
CA SER A 136 -14.28 8.16 31.82
C SER A 136 -14.62 8.50 33.28
N TRP A 137 -13.86 9.43 33.85
CA TRP A 137 -13.95 9.83 35.26
C TRP A 137 -15.38 10.21 35.66
N ARG A 138 -15.79 9.73 36.84
CA ARG A 138 -17.01 10.17 37.52
C ARG A 138 -16.72 10.29 39.00
N LYS A 139 -17.07 11.44 39.60
CA LYS A 139 -16.90 11.66 41.05
C LYS A 139 -17.56 10.53 41.84
N PRO A 140 -16.84 9.79 42.70
CA PRO A 140 -17.42 8.71 43.48
C PRO A 140 -18.41 9.29 44.50
N ARG A 141 -19.71 8.97 44.36
CA ARG A 141 -20.78 9.56 45.19
C ARG A 141 -21.19 8.69 46.39
N GLY A 142 -21.05 7.37 46.30
CA GLY A 142 -21.56 6.45 47.32
C GLY A 142 -20.94 6.70 48.69
N THR A 143 -21.77 6.71 49.74
CA THR A 143 -21.36 7.06 51.11
C THR A 143 -20.19 6.20 51.60
N LEU A 144 -20.22 4.90 51.30
CA LEU A 144 -19.22 3.92 51.69
C LEU A 144 -18.13 3.67 50.63
N SER A 145 -18.09 4.46 49.54
CA SER A 145 -17.05 4.34 48.52
C SER A 145 -15.67 4.52 49.15
N LYS A 146 -14.79 3.56 48.88
CA LYS A 146 -13.43 3.53 49.41
C LYS A 146 -12.54 4.60 48.77
N GLN A 147 -12.77 4.87 47.48
CA GLN A 147 -12.11 5.98 46.76
C GLN A 147 -12.58 7.33 47.28
N ARG A 148 -13.90 7.54 47.48
CA ARG A 148 -14.45 8.78 48.06
C ARG A 148 -13.88 9.08 49.45
N ARG A 149 -13.67 8.04 50.26
CA ARG A 149 -13.09 8.15 51.61
C ARG A 149 -11.56 8.34 51.62
N GLY A 150 -10.90 8.38 50.46
CA GLY A 150 -9.46 8.58 50.38
C GLY A 150 -8.61 7.39 50.83
N ILE A 151 -9.13 6.16 50.78
CA ILE A 151 -8.37 4.98 51.19
C ILE A 151 -7.24 4.73 50.18
N LYS A 152 -5.99 4.69 50.68
CA LYS A 152 -4.78 4.43 49.89
C LYS A 152 -4.95 3.14 49.06
N GLY A 153 -4.56 3.20 47.79
CA GLY A 153 -4.68 2.08 46.85
C GLY A 153 -6.01 2.02 46.08
N LYS A 154 -6.97 2.92 46.31
CA LYS A 154 -8.20 3.01 45.51
C LYS A 154 -8.18 4.07 44.40
N GLY A 155 -7.00 4.62 44.12
CA GLY A 155 -6.78 5.69 43.15
C GLY A 155 -7.05 7.07 43.74
N ALA A 156 -6.37 8.08 43.19
CA ALA A 156 -6.58 9.48 43.55
C ALA A 156 -7.95 9.97 43.09
N THR A 157 -8.52 10.93 43.83
CA THR A 157 -9.69 11.69 43.39
C THR A 157 -9.23 12.95 42.70
N VAL A 158 -9.94 13.37 41.64
CA VAL A 158 -9.62 14.63 40.94
C VAL A 158 -9.75 15.81 41.89
N GLU A 159 -8.68 16.59 42.01
CA GLU A 159 -8.54 17.76 42.87
C GLU A 159 -7.72 18.85 42.16
N ALA A 160 -7.87 20.11 42.57
CA ALA A 160 -7.17 21.24 41.93
C ALA A 160 -5.65 21.18 42.09
N GLY A 161 -5.14 20.49 43.13
CA GLY A 161 -3.70 20.32 43.36
C GLY A 161 -2.99 19.47 42.31
N PHE A 162 -3.71 18.73 41.47
CA PHE A 162 -3.13 17.96 40.36
C PHE A 162 -2.94 18.76 39.07
N ARG A 163 -3.24 20.06 39.07
CA ARG A 163 -3.05 20.90 37.88
C ARG A 163 -1.56 21.04 37.55
N SER A 164 -1.24 21.01 36.26
CA SER A 164 0.08 21.38 35.75
C SER A 164 0.38 22.87 36.00
N PRO A 165 1.66 23.29 36.00
CA PRO A 165 2.05 24.70 36.02
C PRO A 165 1.31 25.49 34.95
N VAL A 166 1.02 26.77 35.22
CA VAL A 166 0.18 27.59 34.32
C VAL A 166 0.86 27.81 32.98
N GLU A 167 2.14 28.18 32.99
CA GLU A 167 2.94 28.50 31.79
C GLU A 167 3.05 27.31 30.83
N THR A 168 3.13 26.08 31.35
CA THR A 168 3.29 24.87 30.51
C THR A 168 2.01 24.09 30.32
N ARG A 169 0.85 24.62 30.75
CA ARG A 169 -0.43 23.93 30.64
C ARG A 169 -0.94 24.02 29.21
N GLY A 170 -1.07 22.88 28.55
CA GLY A 170 -1.60 22.80 27.17
C GLY A 170 -0.52 22.75 26.09
N LEU A 171 0.73 23.04 26.42
CA LEU A 171 1.86 22.88 25.48
C LEU A 171 2.04 21.42 25.05
N HIS A 172 2.40 21.21 23.79
CA HIS A 172 2.84 19.92 23.27
C HIS A 172 4.06 19.41 24.08
N PRO A 173 4.36 18.09 24.13
CA PRO A 173 5.57 17.60 24.78
C PRO A 173 6.87 18.20 24.25
N SER A 174 6.90 18.64 22.99
CA SER A 174 8.03 19.38 22.41
C SER A 174 8.12 20.85 22.87
N GLY A 175 7.08 21.36 23.53
CA GLY A 175 7.05 22.75 24.03
C GLY A 175 6.20 23.72 23.21
N PHE A 176 5.81 23.38 21.97
CA PHE A 176 4.99 24.27 21.14
C PHE A 176 3.58 24.46 21.71
N GLU A 177 3.02 25.64 21.49
CA GLU A 177 1.57 25.85 21.55
C GLU A 177 0.91 25.26 20.31
N GLU A 178 -0.15 24.46 20.50
CA GLU A 178 -0.84 23.82 19.38
C GLU A 178 -1.91 24.74 18.79
N VAL A 179 -1.81 25.03 17.49
CA VAL A 179 -2.83 25.76 16.71
C VAL A 179 -3.58 24.77 15.83
N HIS A 180 -4.91 24.77 15.90
CA HIS A 180 -5.74 23.89 15.09
C HIS A 180 -6.11 24.55 13.76
N VAL A 181 -5.81 23.89 12.64
CA VAL A 181 -5.91 24.47 11.28
C VAL A 181 -6.78 23.58 10.40
N HIS A 182 -7.64 24.21 9.59
CA HIS A 182 -8.53 23.55 8.64
C HIS A 182 -8.31 23.97 7.17
N ASN A 183 -7.64 25.11 6.95
CA ASN A 183 -7.36 25.66 5.64
C ASN A 183 -6.10 26.53 5.67
N VAL A 184 -5.58 26.90 4.49
CA VAL A 184 -4.36 27.71 4.35
C VAL A 184 -4.49 29.08 5.05
N GLY A 185 -5.68 29.70 5.05
CA GLY A 185 -5.90 30.98 5.72
C GLY A 185 -5.81 30.90 7.25
N ASP A 186 -5.97 29.71 7.86
CA ASP A 186 -5.78 29.56 9.31
C ASP A 186 -4.29 29.58 9.70
N LEU A 187 -3.37 29.53 8.73
CA LEU A 187 -1.93 29.70 8.95
C LEU A 187 -1.53 31.18 9.11
N ASP A 188 -2.43 32.11 8.82
CA ASP A 188 -2.13 33.53 8.91
C ASP A 188 -2.07 33.98 10.38
N GLY A 189 -0.92 34.55 10.76
CA GLY A 189 -0.65 35.01 12.13
C GLY A 189 -0.13 33.94 13.09
N VAL A 190 0.17 32.74 12.61
CA VAL A 190 0.85 31.69 13.38
C VAL A 190 2.35 31.99 13.44
N ASP A 191 2.91 32.04 14.65
CA ASP A 191 4.34 32.20 14.88
C ASP A 191 5.04 30.84 14.94
N GLY A 192 5.85 30.52 13.93
CA GLY A 192 6.50 29.21 13.80
C GLY A 192 7.56 28.91 14.86
N ASP A 193 8.01 29.90 15.64
CA ASP A 193 9.04 29.70 16.68
C ASP A 193 8.42 29.33 18.03
N THR A 194 7.19 29.78 18.29
CA THR A 194 6.45 29.49 19.54
C THR A 194 5.34 28.46 19.34
N GLN A 195 4.77 28.39 18.13
CA GLN A 195 3.56 27.63 17.83
C GLN A 195 3.80 26.57 16.76
N ALA A 196 3.08 25.46 16.88
CA ALA A 196 3.04 24.40 15.88
C ALA A 196 1.60 24.10 15.49
N VAL A 197 1.42 23.70 14.24
CA VAL A 197 0.10 23.48 13.66
C VAL A 197 -0.30 22.01 13.75
N ARG A 198 -1.55 21.76 14.14
CA ARG A 198 -2.21 20.47 13.97
C ARG A 198 -3.36 20.59 12.98
N ILE A 199 -3.22 19.93 11.84
CA ILE A 199 -4.24 19.91 10.80
C ILE A 199 -5.42 19.03 11.26
N GLY A 200 -6.64 19.54 11.13
CA GLY A 200 -7.86 18.79 11.44
C GLY A 200 -7.96 17.50 10.62
N SER A 201 -8.39 16.41 11.24
CA SER A 201 -8.50 15.09 10.58
C SER A 201 -9.53 15.04 9.45
N THR A 202 -10.44 16.00 9.39
CA THR A 202 -11.45 16.13 8.32
C THR A 202 -10.89 16.77 7.04
N VAL A 203 -9.68 17.33 7.08
CA VAL A 203 -9.04 17.93 5.92
C VAL A 203 -8.49 16.82 5.02
N GLY A 204 -8.96 16.77 3.77
CA GLY A 204 -8.54 15.77 2.79
C GLY A 204 -7.15 16.06 2.19
N ALA A 205 -6.52 15.03 1.62
CA ALA A 205 -5.13 15.05 1.13
C ALA A 205 -4.78 16.26 0.27
N ARG A 206 -5.60 16.59 -0.75
CA ARG A 206 -5.36 17.75 -1.62
C ARG A 206 -5.17 19.06 -0.85
N LYS A 207 -6.03 19.33 0.13
CA LYS A 207 -5.92 20.55 0.94
C LYS A 207 -4.81 20.44 1.98
N ARG A 208 -4.48 19.23 2.43
CA ARG A 208 -3.37 19.01 3.36
C ARG A 208 -2.04 19.34 2.70
N GLU A 209 -1.86 18.93 1.45
CA GLU A 209 -0.70 19.30 0.62
C GLU A 209 -0.54 20.82 0.57
N ASP A 210 -1.57 21.56 0.15
CA ASP A 210 -1.52 23.03 0.13
C ASP A 210 -1.15 23.66 1.49
N ILE A 211 -1.64 23.08 2.60
CA ILE A 211 -1.36 23.58 3.96
C ILE A 211 0.08 23.25 4.36
N GLU A 212 0.55 22.04 4.07
CA GLU A 212 1.88 21.55 4.43
C GLU A 212 2.97 22.31 3.67
N ASP A 213 2.74 22.61 2.39
CA ASP A 213 3.67 23.38 1.56
C ASP A 213 3.81 24.82 2.08
N VAL A 214 2.68 25.51 2.31
CA VAL A 214 2.69 26.88 2.86
C VAL A 214 3.24 26.91 4.28
N ALA A 215 2.99 25.89 5.09
CA ALA A 215 3.56 25.78 6.43
C ALA A 215 5.09 25.58 6.37
N ALA A 216 5.59 24.77 5.44
CA ALA A 216 7.02 24.56 5.24
C ALA A 216 7.72 25.84 4.78
N GLU A 217 7.12 26.59 3.84
CA GLU A 217 7.63 27.89 3.38
C GLU A 217 7.72 28.92 4.51
N ARG A 218 6.77 28.90 5.45
CA ARG A 218 6.74 29.79 6.63
C ARG A 218 7.52 29.24 7.83
N GLU A 219 8.25 28.14 7.66
CA GLU A 219 9.02 27.48 8.72
C GLU A 219 8.17 27.08 9.94
N ILE A 220 6.89 26.75 9.73
CA ILE A 220 5.96 26.31 10.76
C ILE A 220 5.97 24.78 10.83
N ARG A 221 6.13 24.22 12.03
CA ARG A 221 6.08 22.77 12.24
C ARG A 221 4.63 22.26 12.16
N VAL A 222 4.40 21.25 11.33
CA VAL A 222 3.16 20.47 11.31
C VAL A 222 3.32 19.25 12.22
N LEU A 223 2.46 19.11 13.24
CA LEU A 223 2.54 18.04 14.24
C LEU A 223 2.05 16.68 13.72
N ASN A 224 1.24 16.67 12.67
CA ASN A 224 0.71 15.49 12.02
C ASN A 224 0.98 15.54 10.52
N PRO A 225 2.24 15.42 10.08
CA PRO A 225 2.62 15.55 8.68
C PRO A 225 2.19 14.33 7.85
N THR A 226 2.07 14.53 6.54
CA THR A 226 2.00 13.47 5.54
C THR A 226 3.41 12.90 5.31
N TYR A 227 3.52 11.59 5.11
CA TYR A 227 4.78 10.91 4.79
C TYR A 227 4.81 10.57 3.31
N GLU A 228 5.97 10.78 2.68
CA GLU A 228 6.18 10.54 1.25
C GLU A 228 7.37 9.62 1.03
N GLU A 229 7.30 8.85 -0.05
CA GLU A 229 8.39 7.99 -0.50
C GLU A 229 9.43 8.86 -1.22
N VAL A 230 10.65 8.88 -0.69
CA VAL A 230 11.81 9.59 -1.28
C VAL A 230 12.86 8.54 -1.62
N GLU A 231 13.45 8.66 -2.81
CA GLU A 231 14.56 7.82 -3.27
C GLU A 231 15.85 8.17 -2.51
N LEU A 232 16.58 7.17 -2.04
CA LEU A 232 17.88 7.37 -1.40
C LEU A 232 18.94 7.53 -2.48
N ASP A 233 19.62 8.69 -2.47
CA ASP A 233 20.84 8.88 -3.24
C ASP A 233 21.98 8.03 -2.63
N GLU A 234 22.59 7.14 -3.42
CA GLU A 234 23.71 6.24 -3.03
C GLU A 234 24.97 6.96 -2.52
#